data_AF-A0A3M6KGN9-F1
#
_entry.id   AF-A0A3M6KGN9-F1
#
_cell.length_a   1.000
_cell.length_b   1.000
_cell.length_c   1.000
_cell.angle_alpha   90.00
_cell.angle_beta   90.00
_cell.angle_gamma   90.00
#
_symmetry.space_group_name_H-M   'P 1'
#
loop_
_entity.id
_entity.type
_entity.pdbx_description
1 polymer ?
#
loop_
_entity_poly.entity_id
_entity_poly.type
_entity_poly.pdbx_seq_one_letter_code
_entity_poly.pdbx_strand_id
1 'polypeptide(L)'
;AGRESGDARRALDLLRVAAEIAERSQVPTVTEEHIRMASEKIEENKEVVALRSYPLHEKLLILAIMKSSEISTGEVYSTYKNLCKDIRQKELTQRRVTQMLSEIEMSGIISGRIVHQGTHGNTKKFRITVSPDMVKSTFKDEMILEDIL
;
A
#
# COMPACT_ATOMS: atom_id res chain seq x y z
N ALA A 1 -14.40 1.60 24.34
CA ALA A 1 -14.72 0.56 23.33
C ALA A 1 -13.53 0.45 22.38
N GLY A 2 -13.10 -0.76 22.03
CA GLY A 2 -12.03 -0.98 21.05
C GLY A 2 -10.86 -1.81 21.58
N ARG A 3 -11.09 -3.08 21.95
CA ARG A 3 -10.02 -4.08 21.96
C ARG A 3 -9.90 -4.58 20.53
N GLU A 4 -9.00 -3.96 19.77
CA GLU A 4 -8.59 -4.47 18.46
C GLU A 4 -8.06 -5.88 18.65
N SER A 5 -8.90 -6.86 18.30
CA SER A 5 -8.71 -8.32 18.38
C SER A 5 -7.83 -8.83 19.52
N GLY A 6 -8.46 -9.43 20.54
CA GLY A 6 -7.80 -10.28 21.54
C GLY A 6 -7.24 -11.57 20.95
N ASP A 7 -6.38 -11.47 19.94
CA ASP A 7 -5.62 -12.58 19.37
C ASP A 7 -4.28 -12.65 20.08
N ALA A 8 -4.14 -13.63 20.98
CA ALA A 8 -2.92 -13.89 21.72
C ALA A 8 -1.70 -14.04 20.79
N ARG A 9 -1.89 -14.50 19.54
CA ARG A 9 -0.82 -14.62 18.55
C ARG A 9 -0.24 -13.26 18.18
N ARG A 10 -1.08 -12.24 17.98
CA ARG A 10 -0.64 -10.87 17.70
C ARG A 10 0.12 -10.27 18.88
N ALA A 11 -0.36 -10.50 20.10
CA ALA A 11 0.33 -10.02 21.30
C ALA A 11 1.72 -10.66 21.45
N LEU A 12 1.83 -11.97 21.20
CA LEU A 12 3.11 -12.68 21.22
C LEU A 12 4.05 -12.21 20.12
N ASP A 13 3.55 -11.99 18.90
CA ASP A 13 4.37 -11.50 17.79
C ASP A 13 4.88 -10.07 18.04
N LEU A 14 4.02 -9.20 18.56
CA LEU A 14 4.39 -7.84 18.98
C LEU A 14 5.49 -7.85 20.03
N LEU A 15 5.34 -8.68 21.08
CA LEU A 15 6.35 -8.80 22.14
C LEU A 15 7.67 -9.37 21.61
N ARG A 16 7.62 -10.35 20.71
CA ARG A 16 8.81 -10.92 20.07
C ARG A 16 9.59 -9.85 19.31
N VAL A 17 8.93 -9.10 18.43
CA VAL A 17 9.59 -8.06 17.63
C VAL A 17 10.11 -6.93 18.53
N ALA A 18 9.39 -6.58 19.60
CA ALA A 18 9.87 -5.58 20.57
C ALA A 18 11.12 -6.05 21.34
N ALA A 19 11.19 -7.32 21.71
CA ALA A 19 12.37 -7.91 22.33
C ALA A 19 13.58 -7.90 21.38
N GLU A 20 13.38 -8.26 20.09
CA GLU A 20 14.44 -8.17 19.07
C GLU A 20 14.97 -6.74 18.88
N ILE A 21 14.08 -5.73 18.94
CA ILE A 21 14.48 -4.31 18.83
C ILE A 21 15.28 -3.88 20.07
N ALA A 22 14.84 -4.28 21.26
CA ALA A 22 15.55 -3.98 22.51
C ALA A 22 16.95 -4.61 22.51
N GLU A 23 17.05 -5.87 22.09
CA GLU A 23 18.32 -6.61 21.97
C GLU A 23 19.28 -5.93 20.99
N ARG A 24 18.79 -5.53 19.80
CA ARG A 24 19.60 -4.78 18.81
C ARG A 24 20.08 -3.43 19.32
N SER A 25 19.28 -2.79 20.17
CA SER A 25 19.62 -1.51 20.81
C SER A 25 20.50 -1.68 22.05
N GLN A 26 20.89 -2.93 22.39
CA GLN A 26 21.64 -3.30 23.59
C GLN A 26 21.00 -2.81 24.91
N VAL A 27 19.67 -2.74 24.93
CA VAL A 27 18.89 -2.36 26.12
C VAL A 27 18.38 -3.63 26.81
N PRO A 28 18.61 -3.81 28.13
CA PRO A 28 18.28 -5.06 28.83
C PRO A 28 16.78 -5.24 29.10
N THR A 29 15.96 -4.21 28.88
CA THR A 29 14.52 -4.23 29.16
C THR A 29 13.71 -3.71 27.97
N VAL A 30 12.57 -4.35 27.73
CA VAL A 30 11.60 -3.88 26.74
C VAL A 30 10.82 -2.71 27.35
N THR A 31 10.80 -1.58 26.64
CA THR A 31 10.08 -0.36 27.04
C THR A 31 8.88 -0.14 26.13
N GLU A 32 7.99 0.79 26.49
CA GLU A 32 6.85 1.16 25.64
C GLU A 32 7.30 1.65 24.26
N GLU A 33 8.44 2.31 24.16
CA GLU A 33 8.99 2.75 22.88
C GLU A 33 9.36 1.58 21.96
N HIS A 34 9.94 0.50 22.52
CA HIS A 34 10.19 -0.72 21.74
C HIS A 34 8.90 -1.38 21.24
N ILE A 35 7.81 -1.30 22.02
CA ILE A 35 6.50 -1.79 21.62
C ILE A 35 5.94 -0.96 20.47
N ARG A 36 6.05 0.38 20.55
CA ARG A 36 5.62 1.29 19.48
C ARG A 36 6.37 1.01 18.18
N MET A 37 7.70 0.94 18.25
CA MET A 37 8.55 0.60 17.10
C MET A 37 8.25 -0.80 16.54
N ALA A 38 7.99 -1.78 17.39
CA ALA A 38 7.62 -3.13 16.95
C ALA A 38 6.29 -3.14 16.21
N SER A 39 5.29 -2.38 16.70
CA SER A 39 3.99 -2.25 16.04
C SER A 39 4.15 -1.62 14.65
N GLU A 40 4.90 -0.51 14.54
CA GLU A 40 5.18 0.16 13.26
C GLU A 40 5.89 -0.81 12.30
N LYS A 41 6.94 -1.49 12.75
CA LYS A 41 7.69 -2.46 11.94
C LYS A 41 6.84 -3.65 11.48
N ILE A 42 5.95 -4.16 12.33
CA ILE A 42 5.02 -5.23 11.96
C ILE A 42 4.06 -4.74 10.88
N GLU A 43 3.57 -3.51 10.98
CA GLU A 43 2.67 -2.94 9.98
C GLU A 43 3.39 -2.72 8.65
N GLU A 44 4.57 -2.09 8.66
CA GLU A 44 5.41 -1.92 7.47
C GLU A 44 5.70 -3.27 6.78
N ASN A 45 6.02 -4.30 7.56
CA ASN A 45 6.25 -5.64 7.01
C ASN A 45 5.00 -6.23 6.33
N LYS A 46 3.80 -6.01 6.88
CA LYS A 46 2.55 -6.47 6.24
C LYS A 46 2.32 -5.76 4.93
N GLU A 47 2.56 -4.45 4.87
CA GLU A 47 2.44 -3.65 3.66
C GLU A 47 3.42 -4.16 2.58
N VAL A 48 4.68 -4.40 2.93
CA VAL A 48 5.68 -4.97 2.01
C VAL A 48 5.25 -6.35 1.49
N VAL A 49 4.75 -7.23 2.36
CA VAL A 49 4.26 -8.56 1.96
C VAL A 49 3.07 -8.44 1.01
N ALA A 50 2.12 -7.55 1.30
CA ALA A 50 0.98 -7.28 0.44
C ALA A 50 1.43 -6.76 -0.93
N LEU A 51 2.30 -5.75 -0.96
CA LEU A 51 2.88 -5.17 -2.16
C LEU A 51 3.54 -6.22 -3.06
N ARG A 52 4.35 -7.13 -2.48
CA ARG A 52 4.98 -8.24 -3.21
C ARG A 52 3.98 -9.21 -3.80
N SER A 53 2.91 -9.50 -3.06
CA SER A 53 1.89 -10.49 -3.46
C SER A 53 0.98 -10.04 -4.59
N TYR A 54 0.91 -8.73 -4.86
CA TYR A 54 0.03 -8.21 -5.91
C TYR A 54 0.44 -8.70 -7.31
N PRO A 55 -0.53 -9.03 -8.17
CA PRO A 55 -0.25 -9.24 -9.58
C PRO A 55 0.17 -7.93 -10.27
N LEU A 56 0.70 -8.07 -11.48
CA LEU A 56 1.30 -6.96 -12.23
C LEU A 56 0.36 -5.76 -12.39
N HIS A 57 -0.91 -5.97 -12.75
CA HIS A 57 -1.82 -4.85 -13.00
C HIS A 57 -2.17 -4.05 -11.76
N GLU A 58 -2.31 -4.71 -10.61
CA GLU A 58 -2.52 -4.09 -9.31
C GLU A 58 -1.29 -3.24 -8.93
N LYS A 59 -0.07 -3.74 -9.18
CA LYS A 59 1.17 -2.97 -9.00
C LYS A 59 1.21 -1.73 -9.89
N LEU A 60 0.80 -1.84 -11.16
CA LEU A 60 0.71 -0.69 -12.07
C LEU A 60 -0.31 0.35 -11.59
N LEU A 61 -1.42 -0.07 -10.97
CA LEU A 61 -2.39 0.87 -10.39
C LEU A 61 -1.81 1.60 -9.18
N ILE A 62 -1.08 0.91 -8.31
CA ILE A 62 -0.37 1.51 -7.18
C ILE A 62 0.64 2.55 -7.67
N LEU A 63 1.43 2.21 -8.70
CA LEU A 63 2.36 3.15 -9.35
C LEU A 63 1.63 4.35 -9.97
N ALA A 64 0.50 4.12 -10.64
CA ALA A 64 -0.30 5.20 -11.23
C ALA A 64 -0.80 6.19 -10.17
N ILE A 65 -1.22 5.70 -9.00
CA ILE A 65 -1.65 6.54 -7.88
C ILE A 65 -0.46 7.29 -7.27
N MET A 66 0.69 6.63 -7.11
CA MET A 66 1.90 7.21 -6.54
C MET A 66 2.45 8.41 -7.33
N LYS A 67 2.10 8.55 -8.62
CA LYS A 67 2.52 9.69 -9.47
C LYS A 67 1.83 11.01 -9.11
N SER A 68 0.79 11.02 -8.28
CA SER A 68 0.09 12.23 -7.84
C SER A 68 -0.22 12.17 -6.33
N SER A 69 -0.33 13.33 -5.68
CA SER A 69 -0.74 13.40 -4.27
C SER A 69 -2.21 13.02 -4.07
N GLU A 70 -3.06 13.32 -5.05
CA GLU A 70 -4.47 12.98 -5.07
C GLU A 70 -4.93 12.84 -6.54
N ILE A 71 -5.63 11.75 -6.87
CA ILE A 71 -5.96 11.42 -8.26
C ILE A 71 -7.36 10.81 -8.39
N SER A 72 -8.15 11.23 -9.38
CA SER A 72 -9.49 10.67 -9.62
C SER A 72 -9.44 9.29 -10.29
N THR A 73 -10.51 8.50 -10.18
CA THR A 73 -10.62 7.19 -10.86
C THR A 73 -10.30 7.25 -12.36
N GLY A 74 -10.74 8.31 -13.05
CA GLY A 74 -10.50 8.49 -14.49
C GLY A 74 -9.03 8.79 -14.83
N GLU A 75 -8.39 9.61 -14.01
CA GLU A 75 -6.96 9.93 -14.14
C GLU A 75 -6.08 8.73 -13.80
N VAL A 76 -6.43 7.94 -12.78
CA VAL A 76 -5.77 6.67 -12.46
C VAL A 76 -5.81 5.75 -13.67
N TYR A 77 -6.98 5.56 -14.29
CA TYR A 77 -7.13 4.70 -15.46
C TYR A 77 -6.29 5.19 -16.66
N SER A 78 -6.25 6.50 -16.88
CA SER A 78 -5.47 7.11 -17.96
C SER A 78 -3.97 6.90 -17.75
N THR A 79 -3.48 7.09 -16.52
CA THR A 79 -2.07 6.88 -16.15
C THR A 79 -1.69 5.39 -16.23
N TYR A 80 -2.55 4.50 -15.73
CA TYR A 80 -2.40 3.05 -15.84
C TYR A 80 -2.25 2.58 -17.29
N LYS A 81 -3.07 3.12 -18.20
CA LYS A 81 -2.97 2.79 -19.62
C LYS A 81 -1.63 3.19 -20.22
N ASN A 82 -1.07 4.33 -19.82
CA ASN A 82 0.24 4.76 -20.28
C ASN A 82 1.32 3.82 -19.77
N LEU A 83 1.29 3.47 -18.47
CA LEU A 83 2.22 2.49 -17.91
C LEU A 83 2.15 1.13 -18.61
N CYS A 84 0.94 0.64 -18.91
CA CYS A 84 0.78 -0.61 -19.67
C CYS A 84 1.45 -0.54 -21.05
N LYS A 85 1.35 0.59 -21.75
CA LYS A 85 2.00 0.79 -23.06
C LYS A 85 3.53 0.80 -22.93
N ASP A 86 4.06 1.47 -21.91
CA ASP A 86 5.50 1.58 -21.69
C ASP A 86 6.14 0.20 -21.53
N ILE A 87 5.48 -0.70 -20.78
CA ILE A 87 5.94 -2.09 -20.57
C ILE A 87 5.33 -3.11 -21.55
N ARG A 88 4.67 -2.64 -22.61
CA ARG A 88 4.05 -3.47 -23.68
C ARG A 88 3.05 -4.52 -23.19
N GLN A 89 2.32 -4.20 -22.11
CA GLN A 89 1.24 -5.03 -21.59
C GLN A 89 -0.12 -4.57 -22.10
N LYS A 90 -1.04 -5.52 -22.25
CA LYS A 90 -2.42 -5.23 -22.63
C LYS A 90 -3.16 -4.61 -21.45
N GLU A 91 -3.85 -3.50 -21.67
CA GLU A 91 -4.65 -2.86 -20.64
C GLU A 91 -5.93 -3.66 -20.32
N LEU A 92 -6.35 -3.58 -19.05
CA LEU A 92 -7.65 -4.09 -18.61
C LEU A 92 -8.74 -3.04 -18.80
N THR A 93 -9.99 -3.50 -18.77
CA THR A 93 -11.14 -2.61 -18.88
C THR A 93 -11.25 -1.69 -17.65
N GLN A 94 -11.82 -0.50 -17.83
CA GLN A 94 -12.04 0.45 -16.74
C GLN A 94 -12.85 -0.17 -15.58
N ARG A 95 -13.84 -1.02 -15.88
CA ARG A 95 -14.61 -1.75 -14.86
C ARG A 95 -13.72 -2.64 -13.99
N ARG A 96 -12.81 -3.41 -14.60
CA ARG A 96 -11.89 -4.30 -13.86
C ARG A 96 -10.91 -3.49 -13.03
N VAL A 97 -10.40 -2.37 -13.56
CA VAL A 97 -9.55 -1.43 -12.82
C VAL A 97 -10.25 -0.88 -11.58
N THR A 98 -11.50 -0.43 -11.69
CA THR A 98 -12.26 0.06 -10.52
C THR A 98 -12.46 -1.03 -9.45
N GLN A 99 -12.66 -2.29 -9.86
CA GLN A 99 -12.74 -3.41 -8.93
C GLN A 99 -11.41 -3.60 -8.19
N MET A 100 -10.29 -3.66 -8.92
CA MET A 100 -8.96 -3.82 -8.33
C MET A 100 -8.60 -2.65 -7.41
N LEU A 101 -8.97 -1.42 -7.77
CA LEU A 101 -8.81 -0.26 -6.87
C LEU A 101 -9.57 -0.44 -5.55
N SER A 102 -10.77 -1.01 -5.59
CA SER A 102 -11.55 -1.28 -4.37
C SER A 102 -10.88 -2.38 -3.52
N GLU A 103 -10.33 -3.41 -4.16
CA GLU A 103 -9.58 -4.49 -3.50
C GLU A 103 -8.28 -3.97 -2.84
N ILE A 104 -7.53 -3.12 -3.54
CA ILE A 104 -6.32 -2.47 -3.00
C ILE A 104 -6.69 -1.52 -1.85
N GLU A 105 -7.78 -0.75 -1.97
CA GLU A 105 -8.25 0.12 -0.89
C GLU A 105 -8.62 -0.66 0.38
N MET A 106 -9.30 -1.81 0.23
CA MET A 106 -9.64 -2.67 1.38
C MET A 106 -8.41 -3.20 2.12
N SER A 107 -7.27 -3.34 1.44
CA SER A 107 -6.01 -3.74 2.08
C SER A 107 -5.34 -2.62 2.88
N GLY A 108 -5.74 -1.36 2.68
CA GLY A 108 -5.16 -0.19 3.34
C GLY A 108 -4.02 0.49 2.57
N ILE A 109 -3.50 -0.13 1.51
CA ILE A 109 -2.38 0.43 0.72
C ILE A 109 -2.72 1.78 0.08
N ILE A 110 -3.98 1.97 -0.32
CA ILE A 110 -4.52 3.24 -0.80
C ILE A 110 -5.73 3.65 0.02
N SER A 111 -6.02 4.94 0.00
CA SER A 111 -7.22 5.51 0.62
C SER A 111 -8.03 6.26 -0.41
N GLY A 112 -9.35 6.01 -0.44
CA GLY A 112 -10.27 6.64 -1.36
C GLY A 112 -11.28 7.57 -0.67
N ARG A 113 -11.49 8.76 -1.22
CA ARG A 113 -12.48 9.74 -0.76
C ARG A 113 -13.44 10.12 -1.87
N ILE A 114 -14.74 10.12 -1.58
CA ILE A 114 -15.75 10.65 -2.51
C ILE A 114 -15.71 12.17 -2.47
N VAL A 115 -15.63 12.77 -3.65
CA VAL A 115 -15.69 14.22 -3.85
C VAL A 115 -16.91 14.53 -4.71
N HIS A 116 -17.79 15.38 -4.20
CA HIS A 116 -18.97 15.87 -4.89
C HIS A 116 -18.60 17.06 -5.76
N GLN A 117 -18.83 16.98 -7.07
CA GLN A 117 -18.50 18.04 -8.03
C GLN A 117 -19.75 18.74 -8.60
N GLY A 118 -20.86 18.73 -7.84
CA GLY A 118 -22.12 19.35 -8.24
C GLY A 118 -22.66 18.73 -9.53
N THR A 119 -22.82 19.54 -10.58
CA THR A 119 -23.36 19.11 -11.89
C THR A 119 -22.50 18.09 -12.63
N HIS A 120 -21.22 17.96 -12.28
CA HIS A 120 -20.28 17.00 -12.89
C HIS A 120 -20.35 15.61 -12.23
N GLY A 121 -21.22 15.43 -11.24
CA GLY A 121 -21.41 14.18 -10.53
C GLY A 121 -20.43 13.96 -9.37
N ASN A 122 -20.35 12.71 -8.92
CA ASN A 122 -19.48 12.30 -7.82
C ASN A 122 -18.30 11.52 -8.38
N THR A 123 -17.09 11.84 -7.94
CA THR A 123 -15.89 11.09 -8.30
C THR A 123 -15.20 10.62 -7.04
N LYS A 124 -14.54 9.46 -7.11
CA LYS A 124 -13.67 8.97 -6.05
C LYS A 124 -12.24 9.39 -6.36
N LYS A 125 -11.59 10.01 -5.38
CA LYS A 125 -10.18 10.37 -5.44
C LYS A 125 -9.39 9.44 -4.55
N PHE A 126 -8.21 9.03 -5.01
CA PHE A 126 -7.32 8.11 -4.33
C PHE A 126 -6.00 8.79 -3.98
N ARG A 127 -5.41 8.33 -2.88
CA ARG A 127 -4.05 8.65 -2.46
C ARG A 127 -3.36 7.39 -1.95
N ILE A 128 -2.03 7.34 -2.07
CA ILE A 128 -1.22 6.29 -1.45
C ILE A 128 -1.21 6.50 0.08
N THR A 129 -1.34 5.42 0.84
CA THR A 129 -1.24 5.46 2.31
C THR A 129 0.18 5.11 2.76
N VAL A 130 0.83 4.21 2.01
CA VAL A 130 2.20 3.75 2.26
C VAL A 130 3.25 4.72 1.72
N SER A 131 4.48 4.63 2.24
CA SER A 131 5.60 5.46 1.76
C SER A 131 5.93 5.15 0.29
N PRO A 132 6.08 6.17 -0.58
CA PRO A 132 6.54 5.96 -1.96
C PRO A 132 7.88 5.22 -2.06
N ASP A 133 8.79 5.43 -1.11
CA ASP A 133 10.09 4.75 -1.08
C ASP A 133 9.96 3.25 -0.77
N MET A 134 8.98 2.88 0.06
CA MET A 134 8.66 1.48 0.32
C MET A 134 8.13 0.80 -0.94
N VAL A 135 7.24 1.46 -1.68
CA VAL A 135 6.71 0.93 -2.95
C VAL A 135 7.84 0.74 -3.95
N LYS A 136 8.68 1.76 -4.14
CA LYS A 136 9.81 1.71 -5.08
C LYS A 136 10.82 0.62 -4.72
N SER A 137 11.23 0.54 -3.45
CA SER A 137 12.16 -0.49 -3.00
C SER A 137 11.59 -1.90 -3.13
N THR A 138 10.28 -2.08 -2.91
CA THR A 138 9.61 -3.38 -3.05
C THR A 138 9.47 -3.82 -4.50
N PHE A 139 9.18 -2.91 -5.41
CA PHE A 139 8.97 -3.22 -6.84
C PHE A 139 10.26 -3.26 -7.65
N LYS A 140 11.37 -2.72 -7.13
CA LYS A 140 12.67 -2.73 -7.81
C LYS A 140 13.20 -4.14 -8.13
N ASP A 141 12.78 -5.14 -7.36
CA ASP A 141 13.16 -6.54 -7.59
C ASP A 141 12.50 -7.13 -8.86
N GLU A 142 11.51 -6.44 -9.46
CA GLU A 142 10.80 -6.89 -10.64
C GLU A 142 11.31 -6.23 -11.92
N MET A 143 12.05 -7.00 -12.74
CA MET A 143 12.64 -6.52 -14.00
C MET A 143 11.63 -5.83 -14.94
N ILE A 144 10.37 -6.24 -14.92
CA ILE A 144 9.31 -5.67 -15.78
C ILE A 144 8.96 -4.22 -15.37
N LEU A 145 9.19 -3.84 -14.11
CA LEU A 145 8.82 -2.54 -13.57
C LEU A 145 10.00 -1.55 -13.56
N GLU A 146 11.23 -2.00 -13.82
CA GLU A 146 12.45 -1.19 -13.72
C GLU A 146 12.40 0.08 -14.60
N ASP A 147 11.84 -0.03 -15.80
CA ASP A 147 11.75 1.08 -16.77
C ASP A 147 10.73 2.17 -16.38
N ILE A 148 9.85 1.91 -15.40
CA ILE A 148 8.71 2.79 -15.06
C ILE A 148 8.69 3.28 -13.61
N LEU A 149 9.71 2.93 -12.82
CA LEU A 149 9.87 3.28 -11.39
C LEU A 149 10.48 4.67 -11.14
#